data_AF-A0A8J3I9V2-F1
#
_entry.id   AF-A0A8J3I9V2-F1
#
_cell.length_a   1.000
_cell.length_b   1.000
_cell.length_c   1.000
_cell.angle_alpha   90.00
_cell.angle_beta   90.00
_cell.angle_gamma   90.00
#
_symmetry.space_group_name_H-M   'P 1'
#
loop_
_entity.id
_entity.type
_entity.pdbx_description
1 polymer ?
#
loop_
_entity_poly.entity_id
_entity_poly.type
_entity_poly.pdbx_seq_one_letter_code
_entity_poly.pdbx_strand_id
1 'polypeptide(L)'
;MPRMVYCVKLKRELPGLDKPPFPGELGQRIYDNVSQQAWQMWPAQSTQIISERGLNMVDPQARKTLRQEMEKFFFGSGEQPQAAQAAGQSHLVFCAKLQRELPGLAKPPFPGALGQRIYESISQQAWDMWPAQSTLIINHYGLNMADPEARKILREQMEEFFFGKDARMPEGWSPEEVGAGAGPRSKGGGGGAARKK
;
A
#
# COMPACT_ATOMS: atom_id res chain seq x y z
N MET A 1 -41.16 10.30 3.90
CA MET A 1 -40.35 10.46 5.13
C MET A 1 -38.91 10.70 4.71
N PRO A 2 -38.20 11.71 5.25
CA PRO A 2 -36.82 11.96 4.88
C PRO A 2 -35.94 10.78 5.31
N ARG A 3 -35.08 10.30 4.40
CA ARG A 3 -34.11 9.24 4.68
C ARG A 3 -33.08 9.78 5.68
N MET A 4 -32.93 9.15 6.84
CA MET A 4 -31.88 9.50 7.78
C MET A 4 -30.59 8.76 7.39
N VAL A 5 -29.47 9.48 7.35
CA VAL A 5 -28.15 8.93 7.04
C VAL A 5 -27.16 9.41 8.10
N TYR A 6 -26.29 8.51 8.55
CA TYR A 6 -25.17 8.87 9.41
C TYR A 6 -24.10 9.58 8.59
N CYS A 7 -23.99 10.90 8.76
CA CYS A 7 -23.07 11.69 7.97
C CYS A 7 -21.63 11.46 8.43
N VAL A 8 -20.77 10.95 7.55
CA VAL A 8 -19.34 10.72 7.86
C VAL A 8 -18.62 12.02 8.21
N LYS A 9 -19.00 13.15 7.57
CA LYS A 9 -18.36 14.45 7.79
C LYS A 9 -18.78 15.12 9.10
N LEU A 10 -20.06 15.04 9.44
CA LEU A 10 -20.64 15.71 10.60
C LEU A 10 -20.79 14.78 11.82
N LYS A 11 -20.53 13.47 11.65
CA LYS A 11 -20.63 12.42 12.67
C LYS A 11 -21.95 12.44 13.46
N ARG A 12 -23.04 12.74 12.75
CA ARG A 12 -24.39 12.80 13.30
C ARG A 12 -25.41 12.35 12.26
N GLU A 13 -26.52 11.80 12.72
CA GLU A 13 -27.66 11.45 11.88
C GLU A 13 -28.39 12.70 11.42
N LEU A 14 -28.53 12.83 10.11
CA LEU A 14 -29.15 13.96 9.45
C LEU A 14 -29.97 13.48 8.26
N PRO A 15 -30.88 14.31 7.72
CA PRO A 15 -31.53 14.02 6.46
C PRO A 15 -30.47 13.83 5.36
N GLY A 16 -30.48 12.63 4.79
CA GLY A 16 -29.70 12.22 3.63
C GLY A 16 -30.19 12.87 2.35
N LEU A 17 -29.48 12.65 1.25
CA LEU A 17 -29.95 13.08 -0.07
C LEU A 17 -31.18 12.26 -0.47
N ASP A 18 -32.09 12.87 -1.24
CA ASP A 18 -33.26 12.17 -1.81
C ASP A 18 -32.89 11.32 -3.03
N LYS A 19 -31.87 11.75 -3.80
CA LYS A 19 -31.37 11.04 -4.98
C LYS A 19 -29.85 11.13 -5.07
N PRO A 20 -29.18 10.09 -5.62
CA PRO A 20 -27.75 10.16 -5.88
C PRO A 20 -27.44 11.28 -6.88
N PRO A 21 -26.44 12.14 -6.62
CA PRO A 21 -26.13 13.28 -7.47
C PRO A 21 -25.47 12.87 -8.80
N PHE A 22 -24.87 11.67 -8.86
CA PHE A 22 -24.18 11.17 -10.04
C PHE A 22 -24.47 9.68 -10.25
N PRO A 23 -24.50 9.20 -11.50
CA PRO A 23 -24.51 7.77 -11.78
C PRO A 23 -23.14 7.14 -11.48
N GLY A 24 -23.14 5.94 -10.91
CA GLY A 24 -21.94 5.16 -10.58
C GLY A 24 -21.72 4.97 -9.08
N GLU A 25 -20.72 4.16 -8.72
CA GLU A 25 -20.48 3.74 -7.34
C GLU A 25 -20.20 4.89 -6.37
N LEU A 26 -19.52 5.93 -6.86
CA LEU A 26 -19.23 7.12 -6.06
C LEU A 26 -20.50 7.89 -5.68
N GLY A 27 -21.45 8.03 -6.61
CA GLY A 27 -22.72 8.71 -6.34
C GLY A 27 -23.56 7.94 -5.33
N GLN A 28 -23.57 6.61 -5.42
CA GLN A 28 -24.22 5.74 -4.45
C GLN A 28 -23.56 5.86 -3.06
N ARG A 29 -22.23 5.84 -3.00
CA ARG A 29 -21.47 5.98 -1.75
C ARG A 29 -21.73 7.31 -1.05
N ILE A 30 -21.81 8.41 -1.81
CA ILE A 30 -22.18 9.74 -1.28
C ILE A 30 -23.61 9.71 -0.76
N TYR A 31 -24.54 9.16 -1.54
CA TYR A 31 -25.95 9.05 -1.16
C TYR A 31 -26.17 8.27 0.15
N ASP A 32 -25.35 7.25 0.43
CA ASP A 32 -25.47 6.41 1.63
C ASP A 32 -24.65 6.91 2.84
N ASN A 33 -23.69 7.83 2.67
CA ASN A 33 -22.78 8.26 3.75
C ASN A 33 -22.74 9.79 3.98
N VAL A 34 -23.36 10.57 3.11
CA VAL A 34 -23.31 12.04 3.14
C VAL A 34 -24.72 12.59 3.31
N SER A 35 -24.88 13.50 4.29
CA SER A 35 -26.14 14.20 4.50
C SER A 35 -26.32 15.39 3.53
N GLN A 36 -27.55 15.84 3.36
CA GLN A 36 -27.87 16.99 2.52
C GLN A 36 -27.11 18.26 2.96
N GLN A 37 -26.92 18.43 4.27
CA GLN A 37 -26.15 19.55 4.82
C GLN A 37 -24.66 19.50 4.45
N ALA A 38 -24.03 18.32 4.51
CA ALA A 38 -22.63 18.18 4.10
C ALA A 38 -22.47 18.35 2.58
N TRP A 39 -23.45 17.90 1.81
CA TRP A 39 -23.50 18.09 0.37
C TRP A 39 -23.57 19.55 -0.05
N GLN A 40 -24.29 20.40 0.70
CA GLN A 40 -24.34 21.84 0.42
C GLN A 40 -22.98 22.55 0.59
N MET A 41 -22.04 21.97 1.34
CA MET A 41 -20.68 22.53 1.49
C MET A 41 -19.78 22.23 0.29
N TRP A 42 -20.14 21.24 -0.52
CA TRP A 42 -19.30 20.75 -1.61
C TRP A 42 -19.16 21.70 -2.81
N PRO A 43 -20.22 22.36 -3.32
CA PRO A 43 -20.08 23.31 -4.43
C PRO A 43 -19.06 24.42 -4.13
N ALA A 44 -19.09 24.97 -2.92
CA ALA A 44 -18.13 25.98 -2.47
C ALA A 44 -16.69 25.43 -2.46
N GLN A 45 -16.49 24.26 -1.84
CA GLN A 45 -15.18 23.59 -1.81
C GLN A 45 -14.66 23.27 -3.23
N SER A 46 -15.53 22.75 -4.10
CA SER A 46 -15.16 22.38 -5.47
C SER A 46 -14.69 23.59 -6.26
N THR A 47 -15.33 24.75 -6.08
CA THR A 47 -14.95 26.01 -6.73
C THR A 47 -13.57 26.47 -6.26
N GLN A 48 -13.31 26.38 -4.95
CA GLN A 48 -12.00 26.71 -4.40
C GLN A 48 -10.91 25.79 -4.97
N ILE A 49 -11.13 24.48 -5.01
CA ILE A 49 -10.18 23.50 -5.57
C ILE A 49 -9.89 23.80 -7.05
N ILE A 50 -10.93 24.09 -7.83
CA ILE A 50 -10.78 24.41 -9.26
C ILE A 50 -9.93 25.66 -9.45
N SER A 51 -10.16 26.71 -8.65
CA SER A 51 -9.39 27.95 -8.67
C SER A 51 -7.93 27.74 -8.24
N GLU A 52 -7.71 27.06 -7.12
CA GLU A 52 -6.36 26.83 -6.56
C GLU A 52 -5.49 25.95 -7.44
N ARG A 53 -6.07 24.91 -8.07
CA ARG A 53 -5.33 23.98 -8.93
C ARG A 53 -5.38 24.34 -10.41
N GLY A 54 -6.10 25.39 -10.80
CA GLY A 54 -6.29 25.77 -12.20
C GLY A 54 -6.89 24.65 -13.05
N LEU A 55 -7.87 23.90 -12.51
CA LEU A 55 -8.43 22.72 -13.19
C LEU A 55 -9.33 23.12 -14.35
N ASN A 56 -9.05 22.59 -15.54
CA ASN A 56 -9.90 22.78 -16.71
C ASN A 56 -10.93 21.65 -16.81
N MET A 57 -12.24 21.95 -16.71
CA MET A 57 -13.33 20.95 -16.69
C MET A 57 -13.47 20.11 -17.99
N VAL A 58 -12.80 20.56 -19.05
CA VAL A 58 -12.71 19.86 -20.34
C VAL A 58 -11.72 18.69 -20.26
N ASP A 59 -10.71 18.78 -19.40
CA ASP A 59 -9.65 17.79 -19.32
C ASP A 59 -10.06 16.56 -18.48
N PRO A 60 -9.84 15.33 -18.98
CA PRO A 60 -10.19 14.11 -18.25
C PRO A 60 -9.35 13.86 -16.99
N GLN A 61 -8.11 14.37 -16.91
CA GLN A 61 -7.31 14.31 -15.67
C GLN A 61 -7.84 15.29 -14.64
N ALA A 62 -8.23 16.50 -15.04
CA ALA A 62 -8.83 17.47 -14.13
C ALA A 62 -10.12 16.93 -13.47
N ARG A 63 -10.96 16.21 -14.23
CA ARG A 63 -12.14 15.50 -13.71
C ARG A 63 -11.77 14.40 -12.70
N LYS A 64 -10.68 13.65 -12.94
CA LYS A 64 -10.18 12.65 -12.00
C LYS A 64 -9.66 13.29 -10.72
N THR A 65 -8.89 14.37 -10.83
CA THR A 65 -8.37 15.11 -9.67
C THR A 65 -9.51 15.68 -8.83
N LEU A 66 -10.51 16.29 -9.45
CA LEU A 66 -11.68 16.81 -8.74
C LEU A 66 -12.44 15.70 -8.01
N ARG A 67 -12.55 14.52 -8.63
CA ARG A 67 -13.15 13.33 -8.00
C ARG A 67 -12.37 12.86 -6.76
N GLN A 68 -11.03 12.81 -6.86
CA GLN A 68 -10.18 12.43 -5.73
C GLN A 68 -10.28 13.42 -4.57
N GLU A 69 -10.26 14.72 -4.86
CA GLU A 69 -10.43 15.75 -3.84
C GLU A 69 -11.83 15.70 -3.20
N MET A 70 -12.85 15.31 -3.95
CA MET A 70 -14.19 15.05 -3.41
C MET A 70 -14.21 13.91 -2.42
N GLU A 71 -13.63 12.77 -2.80
CA GLU A 71 -13.52 11.62 -1.92
C GLU A 71 -12.73 11.99 -0.66
N LYS A 72 -11.65 12.77 -0.80
CA LYS A 72 -10.87 13.28 0.33
C LYS A 72 -11.64 14.26 1.21
N PHE A 73 -12.46 15.14 0.64
CA PHE A 73 -13.23 16.11 1.42
C PHE A 73 -14.29 15.45 2.31
N PHE A 74 -15.02 14.47 1.76
CA PHE A 74 -16.10 13.77 2.44
C PHE A 74 -15.63 12.59 3.29
N PHE A 75 -14.69 11.79 2.79
CA PHE A 75 -14.24 10.54 3.41
C PHE A 75 -12.80 10.62 3.95
N GLY A 76 -12.02 11.64 3.63
CA GLY A 76 -10.62 11.76 4.08
C GLY A 76 -10.41 12.06 5.57
N SER A 77 -11.48 12.21 6.37
CA SER A 77 -11.39 12.29 7.84
C SER A 77 -11.50 10.93 8.55
N GLY A 78 -11.58 9.83 7.80
CA GLY A 78 -11.37 8.47 8.29
C GLY A 78 -10.84 7.65 7.14
N GLU A 79 -9.53 7.39 7.14
CA GLU A 79 -8.78 6.51 6.22
C GLU A 79 -9.54 6.19 4.93
N GLN A 80 -9.16 6.85 3.83
CA GLN A 80 -9.38 6.20 2.56
C GLN A 80 -8.70 4.82 2.64
N PRO A 81 -9.37 3.70 2.32
CA PRO A 81 -8.64 2.55 1.86
C PRO A 81 -8.05 2.95 0.49
N GLN A 82 -6.89 3.59 0.51
CA GLN A 82 -5.92 3.47 -0.58
C GLN A 82 -5.40 2.03 -0.57
N ALA A 83 -6.29 1.09 -0.90
CA ALA A 83 -6.01 -0.33 -1.00
C ALA A 83 -6.85 -0.95 -2.13
N ALA A 84 -7.01 -0.23 -3.25
CA ALA A 84 -7.66 -0.78 -4.44
C ALA A 84 -7.13 -0.22 -5.76
N GLN A 85 -5.93 0.37 -5.78
CA GLN A 85 -5.19 0.66 -7.03
C GLN A 85 -3.71 0.26 -6.90
N ALA A 86 -3.48 -0.90 -6.30
CA ALA A 86 -2.33 -1.78 -6.56
C ALA A 86 -2.61 -3.19 -5.99
N ALA A 87 -3.83 -3.71 -6.13
CA ALA A 87 -4.05 -5.16 -6.08
C ALA A 87 -3.59 -5.76 -7.42
N GLY A 88 -2.30 -5.65 -7.70
CA GLY A 88 -1.66 -6.60 -8.59
C GLY A 88 -1.58 -7.89 -7.79
N GLN A 89 -2.58 -8.76 -7.97
CA GLN A 89 -2.65 -10.16 -7.57
C GLN A 89 -1.49 -10.57 -6.63
N SER A 90 -1.68 -10.40 -5.34
CA SER A 90 -0.74 -10.91 -4.34
C SER A 90 -0.88 -12.43 -4.31
N HIS A 91 -0.17 -13.11 -5.21
CA HIS A 91 0.02 -14.54 -5.10
C HIS A 91 0.83 -14.80 -3.83
N LEU A 92 0.34 -15.69 -2.98
CA LEU A 92 1.10 -16.12 -1.82
C LEU A 92 2.28 -16.95 -2.33
N VAL A 93 3.49 -16.51 -1.99
CA VAL A 93 4.71 -17.22 -2.31
C VAL A 93 5.36 -17.69 -1.02
N PHE A 94 5.88 -18.90 -1.07
CA PHE A 94 6.77 -19.37 -0.03
C PHE A 94 8.12 -18.68 -0.22
N CYS A 95 8.40 -17.69 0.62
CA CYS A 95 9.61 -16.90 0.48
C CYS A 95 10.84 -17.72 0.83
N ALA A 96 11.75 -17.94 -0.13
CA ALA A 96 12.98 -18.69 0.08
C ALA A 96 13.89 -18.04 1.14
N LYS A 97 13.91 -16.71 1.24
CA LYS A 97 14.74 -15.97 2.21
C LYS A 97 14.15 -15.98 3.63
N LEU A 98 12.84 -15.81 3.75
CA LEU A 98 12.15 -15.66 5.04
C LEU A 98 11.52 -16.97 5.53
N GLN A 99 11.53 -18.03 4.71
CA GLN A 99 10.97 -19.36 5.00
C GLN A 99 9.53 -19.32 5.54
N ARG A 100 8.73 -18.38 5.03
CA ARG A 100 7.33 -18.17 5.40
C ARG A 100 6.50 -17.73 4.21
N GLU A 101 5.20 -18.02 4.26
CA GLU A 101 4.23 -17.60 3.26
C GLU A 101 3.92 -16.11 3.41
N LEU A 102 4.21 -15.36 2.36
CA LEU A 102 4.04 -13.91 2.32
C LEU A 102 3.49 -13.51 0.94
N PRO A 103 2.90 -12.31 0.84
CA PRO A 103 2.51 -11.78 -0.46
C PRO A 103 3.73 -11.64 -1.39
N GLY A 104 3.64 -12.26 -2.57
CA GLY A 104 4.60 -12.18 -3.66
C GLY A 104 4.59 -10.83 -4.38
N LEU A 105 5.54 -10.66 -5.30
CA LEU A 105 5.62 -9.44 -6.12
C LEU A 105 4.41 -9.35 -7.05
N ALA A 106 3.94 -8.14 -7.36
CA ALA A 106 2.82 -7.95 -8.29
C ALA A 106 3.17 -8.29 -9.77
N LYS A 107 4.45 -8.23 -10.13
CA LYS A 107 4.97 -8.53 -11.49
C LYS A 107 6.46 -8.90 -11.41
N PRO A 108 6.98 -9.67 -12.38
CA PRO A 108 8.42 -9.94 -12.44
C PRO A 108 9.20 -8.62 -12.62
N PRO A 109 10.28 -8.41 -11.84
CA PRO A 109 11.00 -7.14 -11.82
C PRO A 109 11.84 -6.90 -13.08
N PHE A 110 12.22 -7.96 -13.80
CA PHE A 110 12.94 -7.87 -15.07
C PHE A 110 12.58 -9.06 -15.98
N PRO A 111 12.69 -8.89 -17.30
CA PRO A 111 12.44 -9.97 -18.25
C PRO A 111 13.55 -11.03 -18.17
N GLY A 112 13.16 -12.30 -18.25
CA GLY A 112 14.06 -13.45 -18.28
C GLY A 112 13.78 -14.50 -17.21
N ALA A 113 14.52 -15.62 -17.26
CA ALA A 113 14.33 -16.76 -16.37
C ALA A 113 14.57 -16.41 -14.89
N LEU A 114 15.58 -15.57 -14.61
CA LEU A 114 15.89 -15.13 -13.25
C LEU A 114 14.77 -14.24 -12.66
N GLY A 115 14.13 -13.39 -13.46
CA GLY A 115 13.04 -12.53 -13.00
C GLY A 115 11.77 -13.32 -12.65
N GLN A 116 11.46 -14.37 -13.42
CA GLN A 116 10.38 -15.31 -13.11
C GLN A 116 10.67 -16.09 -11.82
N ARG A 117 11.90 -16.59 -11.67
CA ARG A 117 12.31 -17.32 -10.47
C ARG A 117 12.16 -16.49 -9.19
N ILE A 118 12.54 -15.21 -9.25
CA ILE A 118 12.36 -14.26 -8.14
C ILE A 118 10.87 -14.04 -7.87
N TYR A 119 10.07 -13.82 -8.91
CA TYR A 119 8.64 -13.65 -8.78
C TYR A 119 7.94 -14.85 -8.09
N GLU A 120 8.37 -16.07 -8.37
CA GLU A 120 7.79 -17.29 -7.79
C GLU A 120 8.32 -17.63 -6.38
N SER A 121 9.58 -17.29 -6.09
CA SER A 121 10.27 -17.74 -4.87
C SER A 121 10.48 -16.64 -3.81
N ILE A 122 10.25 -15.37 -4.16
CA ILE A 122 10.58 -14.23 -3.29
C ILE A 122 9.33 -13.41 -3.02
N SER A 123 9.08 -13.16 -1.73
CA SER A 123 8.01 -12.26 -1.28
C SER A 123 8.36 -10.80 -1.48
N GLN A 124 7.34 -9.94 -1.57
CA GLN A 124 7.49 -8.49 -1.60
C GLN A 124 8.41 -7.97 -0.48
N GLN A 125 8.23 -8.45 0.75
CA GLN A 125 9.06 -8.03 1.90
C GLN A 125 10.55 -8.30 1.74
N ALA A 126 10.92 -9.42 1.12
CA ALA A 126 12.33 -9.74 0.86
C ALA A 126 12.87 -8.93 -0.33
N TRP A 127 12.02 -8.63 -1.31
CA TRP A 127 12.35 -7.77 -2.44
C TRP A 127 12.61 -6.32 -2.00
N ASP A 128 11.87 -5.80 -1.03
CA ASP A 128 12.09 -4.45 -0.46
C ASP A 128 13.48 -4.28 0.20
N MET A 129 14.16 -5.37 0.56
CA MET A 129 15.53 -5.32 1.08
C MET A 129 16.60 -5.19 -0.02
N TRP A 130 16.25 -5.55 -1.25
CA TRP A 130 17.20 -5.62 -2.36
C TRP A 130 17.77 -4.27 -2.83
N PRO A 131 16.99 -3.17 -2.93
CA PRO A 131 17.54 -1.87 -3.34
C PRO A 131 18.70 -1.41 -2.45
N ALA A 132 18.58 -1.58 -1.14
CA ALA A 132 19.64 -1.25 -0.17
C ALA A 132 20.89 -2.13 -0.39
N GLN A 133 20.70 -3.44 -0.51
CA GLN A 133 21.79 -4.38 -0.77
C GLN A 133 22.49 -4.08 -2.12
N SER A 134 21.71 -3.83 -3.17
CA SER A 134 22.22 -3.54 -4.51
C SER A 134 23.08 -2.27 -4.51
N THR A 135 22.70 -1.26 -3.72
CA THR A 135 23.48 -0.03 -3.58
C THR A 135 24.83 -0.31 -2.91
N LEU A 136 24.85 -1.14 -1.87
CA LEU A 136 26.09 -1.57 -1.22
C LEU A 136 27.00 -2.34 -2.18
N ILE A 137 26.45 -3.28 -2.96
CA ILE A 137 27.20 -4.06 -3.96
C ILE A 137 27.77 -3.13 -5.03
N ILE A 138 26.97 -2.22 -5.57
CA ILE A 138 27.39 -1.27 -6.61
C ILE A 138 28.55 -0.41 -6.10
N ASN A 139 28.45 0.10 -4.86
CA ASN A 139 29.49 0.91 -4.26
C ASN A 139 30.75 0.09 -3.93
N HIS A 140 30.60 -1.13 -3.42
CA HIS A 140 31.70 -2.00 -3.03
C HIS A 140 32.51 -2.51 -4.23
N TYR A 141 31.82 -2.92 -5.30
CA TYR A 141 32.46 -3.42 -6.53
C TYR A 141 32.72 -2.32 -7.57
N GLY A 142 32.31 -1.07 -7.31
CA GLY A 142 32.46 0.04 -8.25
C GLY A 142 31.74 -0.20 -9.58
N LEU A 143 30.56 -0.84 -9.54
CA LEU A 143 29.87 -1.30 -10.75
C LEU A 143 29.25 -0.15 -11.54
N ASN A 144 29.48 -0.14 -12.85
CA ASN A 144 28.80 0.76 -13.76
C ASN A 144 27.60 0.06 -14.42
N MET A 145 26.37 0.57 -14.21
CA MET A 145 25.15 -0.02 -14.78
C MET A 145 25.07 0.00 -16.31
N ALA A 146 25.95 0.76 -16.98
CA ALA A 146 26.10 0.75 -18.42
C ALA A 146 26.85 -0.50 -18.93
N ASP A 147 27.70 -1.11 -18.10
CA ASP A 147 28.57 -2.20 -18.51
C ASP A 147 27.89 -3.59 -18.37
N PRO A 148 27.98 -4.47 -19.39
CA PRO A 148 27.37 -5.79 -19.33
C PRO A 148 28.00 -6.74 -18.32
N GLU A 149 29.29 -6.61 -17.98
CA GLU A 149 29.97 -7.41 -16.95
C GLU A 149 29.48 -7.00 -15.56
N ALA A 150 29.33 -5.69 -15.32
CA ALA A 150 28.75 -5.18 -14.08
C ALA A 150 27.32 -5.71 -13.84
N ARG A 151 26.52 -5.86 -14.90
CA ARG A 151 25.19 -6.48 -14.84
C ARG A 151 25.23 -7.99 -14.60
N LYS A 152 26.32 -8.69 -14.96
CA LYS A 152 26.51 -10.11 -14.61
C LYS A 152 26.82 -10.24 -13.13
N ILE A 153 27.80 -9.48 -12.63
CA ILE A 153 28.18 -9.46 -11.21
C ILE A 153 26.97 -9.14 -10.32
N LEU A 154 26.17 -8.11 -10.69
CA LEU A 154 24.98 -7.76 -9.93
C LEU A 154 23.93 -8.90 -9.92
N ARG A 155 23.78 -9.64 -11.01
CA ARG A 155 22.87 -10.80 -11.08
C ARG A 155 23.36 -11.97 -10.24
N GLU A 156 24.65 -12.27 -10.28
CA GLU A 156 25.27 -13.31 -9.45
C GLU A 156 25.11 -12.98 -7.96
N GLN A 157 25.37 -11.74 -7.57
CA GLN A 157 25.19 -11.27 -6.19
C GLN A 157 23.71 -11.23 -5.78
N MET A 158 22.79 -11.01 -6.72
CA MET A 158 21.35 -11.11 -6.48
C MET A 158 20.91 -12.54 -6.20
N GLU A 159 21.38 -13.50 -7.02
CA GLU A 159 21.14 -14.92 -6.79
C GLU A 159 21.72 -15.38 -5.45
N GLU A 160 22.92 -14.90 -5.09
CA GLU A 160 23.54 -15.17 -3.80
C GLU A 160 22.78 -14.55 -2.63
N PHE A 161 22.27 -13.32 -2.78
CA PHE A 161 21.50 -12.66 -1.72
C PHE A 161 20.15 -13.34 -1.45
N PHE A 162 19.44 -13.78 -2.49
CA PHE A 162 18.11 -14.38 -2.36
C PHE A 162 18.13 -15.90 -2.17
N PHE A 163 19.07 -16.61 -2.81
CA PHE A 163 19.14 -18.08 -2.86
C PHE A 163 20.46 -18.66 -2.33
N GLY A 164 21.44 -17.83 -1.98
CA GLY A 164 22.73 -18.28 -1.44
C GLY A 164 22.64 -18.79 0.00
N LYS A 165 23.68 -19.53 0.40
CA LYS A 165 23.79 -20.16 1.73
C LYS A 165 23.99 -19.15 2.87
N ASP A 166 24.40 -17.92 2.57
CA ASP A 166 24.51 -16.79 3.49
C ASP A 166 23.19 -16.03 3.63
N ALA A 167 22.11 -16.75 3.93
CA ALA A 167 20.86 -16.16 4.42
C ALA A 167 21.02 -15.57 5.84
N ARG A 168 22.15 -14.94 6.14
CA ARG A 168 22.33 -14.16 7.36
C ARG A 168 21.69 -12.80 7.13
N MET A 169 20.60 -12.58 7.85
CA MET A 169 20.01 -11.27 8.07
C MET A 169 21.14 -10.28 8.40
N PRO A 170 21.19 -9.08 7.81
CA PRO A 170 22.18 -8.09 8.22
C PRO A 170 22.05 -7.87 9.74
N GLU A 171 23.16 -7.95 10.46
CA GLU A 171 23.22 -7.67 11.91
C GLU A 171 22.68 -6.24 12.11
N GLY A 172 21.46 -6.14 12.65
CA GLY A 172 20.77 -4.86 12.86
C GLY A 172 19.39 -4.71 12.19
N TRP A 173 18.90 -5.69 11.42
CA TRP A 173 17.54 -5.61 10.85
C TRP A 173 16.45 -5.93 11.89
N SER A 174 15.77 -4.88 12.36
CA SER A 174 14.60 -4.95 13.24
C SER A 174 13.31 -4.73 12.43
N PRO A 175 12.29 -5.59 12.52
CA PRO A 175 11.06 -5.48 11.72
C PRO A 175 10.10 -4.34 12.14
N GLU A 176 10.53 -3.39 12.98
CA GLU A 176 9.64 -2.40 13.59
C GLU A 176 9.24 -1.26 12.63
N GLU A 177 10.00 -1.02 11.55
CA GLU A 177 9.76 0.12 10.65
C GLU A 177 8.86 -0.18 9.44
N VAL A 178 8.57 -1.46 9.16
CA VAL A 178 7.69 -1.88 8.06
C VAL A 178 6.44 -2.57 8.58
N GLY A 179 5.57 -1.76 9.18
CA GLY A 179 4.11 -1.92 9.12
C GLY A 179 3.56 -3.24 9.65
N ALA A 180 3.53 -3.41 10.97
CA ALA A 180 2.69 -4.40 11.64
C ALA A 180 1.85 -3.76 12.75
N GLY A 181 0.90 -2.90 12.34
CA GLY A 181 -0.26 -2.60 13.17
C GLY A 181 -1.24 -3.77 13.13
N ALA A 182 -1.18 -4.69 14.11
CA ALA A 182 -2.28 -5.58 14.47
C ALA A 182 -2.06 -6.28 15.83
N GLY A 183 -2.42 -5.58 16.92
CA GLY A 183 -3.25 -6.05 18.03
C GLY A 183 -2.81 -7.22 18.95
N PRO A 184 -3.17 -7.18 20.25
CA PRO A 184 -2.53 -7.97 21.30
C PRO A 184 -3.15 -9.37 21.44
N ARG A 185 -2.32 -10.43 21.46
CA ARG A 185 -2.75 -11.75 21.95
C ARG A 185 -2.25 -11.97 23.37
N SER A 186 -3.21 -11.80 24.28
CA SER A 186 -3.23 -12.37 25.62
C SER A 186 -2.74 -13.82 25.63
N LYS A 187 -1.84 -14.15 26.55
CA LYS A 187 -1.63 -15.53 27.00
C LYS A 187 -1.36 -15.53 28.50
N GLY A 188 -2.41 -15.79 29.26
CA GLY A 188 -2.30 -16.22 30.65
C GLY A 188 -1.80 -17.67 30.76
N GLY A 189 -1.39 -18.01 31.99
CA GLY A 189 -1.10 -19.36 32.48
C GLY A 189 0.34 -19.83 32.19
N GLY A 190 1.15 -20.26 33.15
CA GLY A 190 0.91 -20.66 34.54
C GLY A 190 1.92 -21.75 34.91
N GLY A 191 2.45 -21.72 36.14
CA GLY A 191 3.23 -22.79 36.79
C GLY A 191 4.67 -22.96 36.26
N GLY A 192 5.71 -23.17 37.06
CA GLY A 192 5.84 -23.52 38.46
C GLY A 192 7.20 -24.20 38.67
N ALA A 193 7.59 -24.31 39.94
CA ALA A 193 8.60 -25.23 40.49
C ALA A 193 10.11 -24.90 40.35
N ALA A 194 10.64 -24.43 41.49
CA ALA A 194 11.65 -25.12 42.33
C ALA A 194 13.06 -25.41 41.77
N ARG A 195 14.07 -24.89 42.49
CA ARG A 195 15.12 -25.66 43.20
C ARG A 195 16.09 -24.67 43.88
N LYS A 196 16.09 -24.61 45.21
CA LYS A 196 17.11 -25.19 46.12
C LYS A 196 18.55 -24.78 45.78
N LYS A 197 19.11 -23.83 46.53
CA LYS A 197 20.02 -24.08 47.66
C LYS A 197 20.20 -22.81 48.48
#